data_AF-A0A1F9A6K1-F1
#
_entry.id   AF-A0A1F9A6K1-F1
#
_cell.length_a   1.000
_cell.length_b   1.000
_cell.length_c   1.000
_cell.angle_alpha   90.00
_cell.angle_beta   90.00
_cell.angle_gamma   90.00
#
_symmetry.space_group_name_H-M   'P 1'
#
loop_
_entity.id
_entity.type
_entity.pdbx_description
1 polymer ?
#
loop_
_entity_poly.entity_id
_entity_poly.type
_entity_poly.pdbx_seq_one_letter_code
_entity_poly.pdbx_strand_id
1 'polypeptide(L)'
;MLKRVKNKKGFTLIELMIVVAIVGILAAIAIPAYLDYTVKTKITEVTTAMDALAQAASEYHASAGFFPNAADSNYSGVTGFAAVAANYATWGYANITANLCNFTATFTSVLNPVASCTLVMQVNFVPATGYGKVYHSSSTVAPKYLPKK
;
A
#
# COMPACT_ATOMS: atom_id res chain seq x y z
N MET A 1 57.73 11.69 -39.83
CA MET A 1 57.24 10.83 -38.73
C MET A 1 55.80 10.42 -39.03
N LEU A 2 55.56 9.17 -39.43
CA LEU A 2 54.21 8.66 -39.73
C LEU A 2 53.55 8.14 -38.44
N LYS A 3 52.52 8.87 -37.97
CA LYS A 3 51.75 8.54 -36.76
C LYS A 3 50.82 7.37 -37.10
N ARG A 4 51.16 6.16 -36.64
CA ARG A 4 50.34 4.95 -36.81
C ARG A 4 48.98 5.16 -36.14
N VAL A 5 47.91 5.23 -36.93
CA VAL A 5 46.55 5.29 -36.42
C VAL A 5 46.26 3.97 -35.71
N LYS A 6 45.98 4.02 -34.39
CA LYS A 6 45.59 2.85 -33.62
C LYS A 6 44.30 2.29 -34.21
N ASN A 7 44.32 1.01 -34.59
CA ASN A 7 43.18 0.30 -35.13
C ASN A 7 42.07 0.26 -34.07
N LYS A 8 41.04 1.10 -34.19
CA LYS A 8 39.88 1.06 -33.28
C LYS A 8 39.09 -0.20 -33.63
N LYS A 9 39.25 -1.26 -32.84
CA LYS A 9 38.38 -2.44 -32.92
C LYS A 9 36.96 -2.00 -32.52
N GLY A 10 36.03 -2.04 -33.46
CA GLY A 10 34.60 -1.82 -33.20
C GLY A 10 33.95 -3.04 -32.55
N PHE A 11 32.81 -2.84 -31.92
CA PHE A 11 31.97 -3.93 -31.39
C PHE A 11 31.37 -4.73 -32.56
N THR A 12 31.33 -6.05 -32.46
CA THR A 12 30.72 -6.89 -33.50
C THR A 12 29.20 -6.93 -33.34
N LEU A 13 28.48 -7.09 -34.45
CA LEU A 13 27.02 -7.26 -34.40
C LEU A 13 26.63 -8.52 -33.61
N ILE A 14 27.45 -9.57 -33.66
CA ILE A 14 27.20 -10.81 -32.92
C ILE A 14 27.36 -10.63 -31.41
N GLU A 15 28.35 -9.85 -30.95
CA GLU A 15 28.49 -9.50 -29.54
C GLU A 15 27.27 -8.70 -29.05
N LEU A 16 26.79 -7.75 -29.86
CA LEU A 16 25.61 -6.97 -29.49
C LEU A 16 24.34 -7.84 -29.43
N MET A 17 24.15 -8.75 -30.39
CA MET A 17 23.00 -9.66 -30.39
C MET A 17 22.97 -10.59 -29.18
N ILE A 18 24.11 -11.16 -28.78
CA ILE A 18 24.19 -12.02 -27.60
C ILE A 18 23.87 -11.23 -26.32
N VAL A 19 24.40 -10.01 -26.20
CA VAL A 19 24.11 -9.15 -25.05
C VAL A 19 22.62 -8.84 -24.94
N VAL A 20 21.97 -8.47 -26.05
CA VAL A 20 20.53 -8.19 -26.06
C VAL A 20 19.72 -9.45 -25.72
N ALA A 21 20.14 -10.63 -26.17
CA ALA A 21 19.48 -11.89 -25.83
C ALA A 21 19.54 -12.19 -24.32
N ILE A 22 20.71 -12.03 -23.71
CA ILE A 22 20.89 -12.26 -22.26
C ILE A 22 20.08 -11.23 -21.44
N VAL A 23 20.15 -9.95 -21.81
CA VAL A 23 19.36 -8.89 -21.15
C VAL A 23 17.86 -9.14 -21.30
N GLY A 24 17.41 -9.64 -22.46
CA GLY A 24 16.01 -10.01 -22.68
C GLY A 24 15.51 -11.10 -21.72
N ILE A 25 16.29 -12.15 -21.50
CA ILE A 25 15.95 -13.23 -20.55
C ILE A 25 15.89 -12.69 -19.12
N LEU A 26 16.89 -11.92 -18.70
CA LEU A 26 16.93 -11.34 -17.36
C LEU A 26 15.76 -10.37 -17.14
N ALA A 27 15.44 -9.52 -18.11
CA ALA A 27 14.35 -8.57 -18.05
C ALA A 27 12.98 -9.26 -17.91
N ALA A 28 12.76 -10.37 -18.61
CA ALA A 28 11.50 -11.12 -18.54
C ALA A 28 11.19 -11.64 -17.12
N ILE A 29 12.22 -11.96 -16.33
CA ILE A 29 12.07 -12.42 -14.95
C ILE A 29 12.09 -11.24 -13.97
N ALA A 30 13.00 -10.29 -14.16
CA ALA A 30 13.23 -9.20 -13.23
C ALA A 30 12.11 -8.16 -13.21
N ILE A 31 11.53 -7.82 -14.37
CA ILE A 31 10.48 -6.80 -14.48
C ILE A 31 9.24 -7.17 -13.66
N PRO A 32 8.59 -8.35 -13.82
CA PRO A 32 7.40 -8.68 -13.04
C PRO A 32 7.69 -8.75 -11.53
N ALA A 33 8.85 -9.29 -11.15
CA ALA A 33 9.27 -9.35 -9.74
C ALA A 33 9.47 -7.95 -9.12
N TYR A 34 10.09 -7.03 -9.86
CA TYR A 34 10.28 -5.65 -9.43
C TYR A 34 8.93 -4.93 -9.28
N LEU A 35 8.02 -5.09 -10.24
CA LEU A 35 6.68 -4.51 -10.19
C LEU A 35 5.91 -4.99 -8.94
N ASP A 36 5.92 -6.30 -8.66
CA ASP A 36 5.29 -6.85 -7.46
C ASP A 36 5.91 -6.32 -6.16
N TYR A 37 7.23 -6.13 -6.12
CA TYR A 37 7.92 -5.53 -4.97
C TYR A 37 7.50 -4.07 -4.74
N THR A 38 7.43 -3.27 -5.80
CA THR A 38 6.98 -1.86 -5.69
C THR A 38 5.52 -1.73 -5.24
N VAL A 39 4.66 -2.68 -5.63
CA VAL A 39 3.26 -2.73 -5.19
C VAL A 39 3.18 -3.05 -3.70
N LYS A 40 3.93 -4.06 -3.23
CA LYS A 40 3.95 -4.45 -1.81
C LYS A 40 4.46 -3.34 -0.89
N THR A 41 5.50 -2.62 -1.30
CA THR A 41 6.07 -1.51 -0.52
C THR A 41 5.05 -0.38 -0.35
N LYS A 42 4.38 0.02 -1.44
CA LYS A 42 3.28 1.02 -1.38
C LYS A 42 2.12 0.59 -0.49
N ILE A 43 1.71 -0.67 -0.56
CA ILE A 43 0.64 -1.21 0.30
C ILE A 43 1.07 -1.22 1.76
N THR A 44 2.34 -1.54 2.05
CA THR A 44 2.89 -1.53 3.42
C THR A 44 2.87 -0.14 4.03
N GLU A 45 3.18 0.89 3.25
CA GLU A 45 3.09 2.28 3.70
C GLU A 45 1.64 2.66 4.05
N VAL A 46 0.70 2.30 3.18
CA VAL A 46 -0.74 2.48 3.40
C VAL A 46 -1.20 1.74 4.66
N THR A 47 -0.81 0.47 4.85
CA THR A 47 -1.21 -0.31 6.03
C THR A 47 -0.60 0.21 7.32
N THR A 48 0.64 0.72 7.28
CA THR A 48 1.29 1.36 8.44
C THR A 48 0.51 2.59 8.88
N ALA A 49 0.02 3.36 7.90
CA ALA A 49 -0.82 4.50 8.17
C ALA A 49 -2.20 4.10 8.73
N MET A 50 -2.78 2.97 8.28
CA MET A 50 -4.00 2.41 8.89
C MET A 50 -3.80 1.99 10.34
N ASP A 51 -2.64 1.44 10.68
CA ASP A 51 -2.36 1.05 12.06
C ASP A 51 -2.33 2.28 12.98
N ALA A 52 -1.79 3.41 12.51
CA ALA A 52 -1.85 4.68 13.25
C ALA A 52 -3.30 5.19 13.40
N LEU A 53 -4.12 5.10 12.34
CA LEU A 53 -5.54 5.43 12.38
C LEU A 53 -6.29 4.55 13.39
N ALA A 54 -6.03 3.24 13.38
CA ALA A 54 -6.65 2.28 14.28
C ALA A 54 -6.28 2.54 15.74
N GLN A 55 -5.02 2.89 16.01
CA GLN A 55 -4.59 3.28 17.36
C GLN A 55 -5.31 4.53 17.84
N ALA A 56 -5.36 5.58 17.02
CA ALA A 56 -6.04 6.82 17.38
C ALA A 56 -7.56 6.59 17.60
N ALA A 57 -8.19 5.69 16.83
CA ALA A 57 -9.57 5.26 17.04
C ALA A 57 -9.76 4.58 18.39
N SER A 58 -8.86 3.66 18.75
CA SER A 58 -8.88 2.99 20.04
C SER A 58 -8.73 3.98 21.20
N GLU A 59 -7.83 4.95 21.09
CA GLU A 59 -7.64 6.01 22.11
C GLU A 59 -8.91 6.85 22.29
N TYR A 60 -9.54 7.27 21.18
CA TYR A 60 -10.79 8.00 21.25
C TYR A 60 -11.88 7.19 21.93
N HIS A 61 -12.08 5.95 21.50
CA HIS A 61 -13.07 5.06 22.10
C HIS A 61 -12.80 4.82 23.59
N ALA A 62 -11.54 4.73 24.00
CA ALA A 62 -11.19 4.56 25.41
C ALA A 62 -11.59 5.78 26.25
N SER A 63 -11.56 6.98 25.68
CA SER A 63 -11.95 8.23 26.35
C SER A 63 -13.46 8.52 26.31
N ALA A 64 -14.12 8.27 25.17
CA ALA A 64 -15.51 8.64 24.92
C ALA A 64 -16.50 7.48 25.13
N GLY A 65 -16.02 6.24 25.09
CA GLY A 65 -16.85 5.03 25.17
C GLY A 65 -17.54 4.64 23.86
N PHE A 66 -17.28 5.35 22.77
CA PHE A 66 -17.78 5.06 21.43
C PHE A 66 -16.80 5.54 20.36
N PHE A 67 -16.79 4.93 19.18
CA PHE A 67 -16.13 5.49 18.01
C PHE A 67 -16.91 6.72 17.49
N PRO A 68 -16.24 7.76 16.96
CA PRO A 68 -16.89 9.02 16.58
C PRO A 68 -17.81 8.85 15.37
N ASN A 69 -18.88 9.62 15.25
CA ASN A 69 -19.66 9.66 14.01
C ASN A 69 -19.12 10.77 13.08
N ALA A 70 -19.33 10.65 11.76
CA ALA A 70 -18.90 11.66 10.79
C ALA A 70 -19.52 13.06 11.04
N ALA A 71 -20.57 13.15 11.87
CA ALA A 71 -21.27 14.36 12.25
C ALA A 71 -20.91 14.89 13.66
N ASP A 72 -20.03 14.23 14.42
CA ASP A 72 -19.61 14.74 15.73
C ASP A 72 -18.78 16.02 15.57
N SER A 73 -19.24 17.14 16.11
CA SER A 73 -18.55 18.44 16.02
C SER A 73 -17.25 18.50 16.83
N ASN A 74 -17.10 17.65 17.85
CA ASN A 74 -15.83 17.39 18.53
C ASN A 74 -14.87 16.52 17.68
N TYR A 75 -15.35 16.05 16.52
CA TYR A 75 -14.66 15.15 15.63
C TYR A 75 -14.85 15.60 14.18
N SER A 76 -14.15 16.67 13.80
CA SER A 76 -13.96 17.01 12.40
C SER A 76 -13.02 15.97 11.77
N GLY A 77 -13.55 14.77 11.51
CA GLY A 77 -13.52 14.20 10.19
C GLY A 77 -12.86 12.83 10.01
N VAL A 78 -12.90 12.48 8.73
CA VAL A 78 -11.80 11.86 7.98
C VAL A 78 -10.44 12.58 8.23
N THR A 79 -10.48 13.78 8.83
CA THR A 79 -9.36 14.65 9.24
C THR A 79 -9.00 14.61 10.75
N GLY A 80 -9.78 13.93 11.62
CA GLY A 80 -9.55 13.90 13.07
C GLY A 80 -8.59 12.79 13.53
N PHE A 81 -8.58 11.68 12.79
CA PHE A 81 -7.51 10.70 12.85
C PHE A 81 -6.39 11.14 11.89
N ALA A 82 -5.13 10.87 12.22
CA ALA A 82 -3.98 11.30 11.44
C ALA A 82 -4.21 11.12 9.94
N ALA A 83 -4.24 12.21 9.18
CA ALA A 83 -4.43 12.12 7.74
C ALA A 83 -3.26 11.37 7.12
N VAL A 84 -3.56 10.27 6.43
CA VAL A 84 -2.55 9.57 5.65
C VAL A 84 -2.28 10.38 4.39
N ALA A 85 -1.02 10.61 4.04
CA ALA A 85 -0.66 11.26 2.80
C ALA A 85 -1.27 10.50 1.61
N ALA A 86 -2.02 11.19 0.74
CA ALA A 86 -2.77 10.63 -0.38
C ALA A 86 -1.88 10.16 -1.56
N ASN A 87 -0.63 9.78 -1.30
CA ASN A 87 0.35 9.45 -2.33
C ASN A 87 -0.04 8.21 -3.13
N TYR A 88 -0.67 7.22 -2.48
CA TYR A 88 -0.97 5.90 -3.06
C TYR A 88 -2.44 5.48 -2.99
N ALA A 89 -3.20 6.07 -2.06
CA ALA A 89 -4.59 5.72 -1.83
C ALA A 89 -5.39 6.93 -1.31
N THR A 90 -6.68 6.95 -1.62
CA THR A 90 -7.66 7.79 -0.93
C THR A 90 -8.23 7.04 0.26
N TRP A 91 -8.73 7.78 1.25
CA TRP A 91 -9.15 7.22 2.54
C TRP A 91 -10.60 7.54 2.86
N GLY A 92 -11.28 6.58 3.48
CA GLY A 92 -12.63 6.71 4.00
C GLY A 92 -12.74 6.14 5.41
N TYR A 93 -13.62 6.72 6.21
CA TYR A 93 -13.97 6.28 7.55
C TYR A 93 -15.47 5.99 7.63
N ALA A 94 -15.84 4.90 8.29
CA ALA A 94 -17.23 4.60 8.59
C ALA A 94 -17.36 4.06 10.03
N ASN A 95 -18.18 4.74 10.82
CA ASN A 95 -18.68 4.19 12.07
C ASN A 95 -19.83 3.22 11.76
N ILE A 96 -19.71 1.98 12.22
CA ILE A 96 -20.73 0.94 12.02
C ILE A 96 -21.59 0.80 13.27
N THR A 97 -20.95 0.77 14.44
CA THR A 97 -21.60 0.79 15.76
C THR A 97 -20.71 1.53 16.75
N ALA A 98 -21.21 1.80 17.97
CA ALA A 98 -20.41 2.39 19.04
C ALA A 98 -19.06 1.68 19.25
N ASN A 99 -19.03 0.35 19.07
CA ASN A 99 -17.85 -0.49 19.29
C ASN A 99 -17.19 -1.00 17.98
N LEU A 100 -17.60 -0.50 16.81
CA LEU A 100 -17.10 -0.98 15.51
C LEU A 100 -16.93 0.14 14.50
N CYS A 101 -15.72 0.28 13.93
CA CYS A 101 -15.47 1.19 12.83
C CYS A 101 -14.58 0.58 11.73
N ASN A 102 -14.73 1.11 10.52
CA ASN A 102 -13.99 0.71 9.33
C ASN A 102 -13.17 1.88 8.77
N PHE A 103 -11.91 1.60 8.47
CA PHE A 103 -11.04 2.43 7.65
C PHE A 103 -10.87 1.79 6.28
N THR A 104 -11.15 2.54 5.21
CA THR A 104 -11.06 2.07 3.83
C THR A 104 -9.99 2.84 3.09
N ALA A 105 -9.00 2.15 2.55
CA ALA A 105 -8.04 2.69 1.59
C ALA A 105 -8.45 2.28 0.18
N THR A 106 -8.57 3.21 -0.75
CA THR A 106 -8.80 2.93 -2.17
C THR A 106 -7.56 3.32 -2.96
N PHE A 107 -6.87 2.34 -3.54
CA PHE A 107 -5.61 2.59 -4.24
C PHE A 107 -5.84 3.26 -5.60
N THR A 108 -5.27 4.43 -5.83
CA THR A 108 -5.50 5.22 -7.07
C THR A 108 -4.25 5.37 -7.94
N SER A 109 -3.05 5.27 -7.35
CA SER A 109 -1.75 5.47 -8.03
C SER A 109 -0.80 4.27 -7.84
N VAL A 110 -1.37 3.07 -7.77
CA VAL A 110 -0.65 1.80 -7.74
C VAL A 110 -0.80 1.09 -9.08
N LEU A 111 0.24 0.38 -9.52
CA LEU A 111 0.25 -0.35 -10.78
C LEU A 111 -0.72 -1.54 -10.72
N ASN A 112 -1.21 -1.98 -11.88
CA ASN A 112 -1.97 -3.23 -12.00
C ASN A 112 -1.17 -4.40 -11.40
N PRO A 113 -1.79 -5.28 -10.60
CA PRO A 113 -3.24 -5.55 -10.53
C PRO A 113 -4.00 -4.86 -9.37
N VAL A 114 -3.40 -3.92 -8.65
CA VAL A 114 -4.00 -3.37 -7.40
C VAL A 114 -4.61 -1.98 -7.58
N ALA A 115 -4.58 -1.44 -8.81
CA ALA A 115 -5.26 -0.20 -9.14
C ALA A 115 -6.76 -0.31 -8.87
N SER A 116 -7.33 0.69 -8.19
CA SER A 116 -8.74 0.78 -7.79
C SER A 116 -9.21 -0.30 -6.80
N CYS A 117 -8.31 -1.16 -6.32
CA CYS A 117 -8.64 -2.07 -5.23
C CYS A 117 -8.81 -1.31 -3.92
N THR A 118 -9.56 -1.92 -3.01
CA THR A 118 -9.87 -1.41 -1.68
C THR A 118 -9.27 -2.31 -0.62
N LEU A 119 -8.71 -1.70 0.41
CA LEU A 119 -8.28 -2.36 1.64
C LEU A 119 -9.10 -1.82 2.79
N VAL A 120 -9.84 -2.69 3.47
CA VAL A 120 -10.71 -2.31 4.58
C VAL A 120 -10.15 -2.91 5.87
N MET A 121 -9.77 -2.05 6.81
CA MET A 121 -9.39 -2.43 8.16
C MET A 121 -10.55 -2.12 9.10
N GLN A 122 -10.96 -3.14 9.85
CA GLN A 122 -12.01 -3.03 10.85
C GLN A 122 -11.37 -3.06 12.24
N VAL A 123 -11.76 -2.09 13.06
CA VAL A 123 -11.41 -2.02 14.49
C VAL A 123 -12.68 -2.30 15.28
N ASN A 124 -12.61 -3.34 16.11
CA ASN A 124 -13.71 -3.78 16.95
C ASN A 124 -13.29 -3.73 18.42
N PHE A 125 -14.12 -3.14 19.27
CA PHE A 125 -13.96 -3.21 20.71
C PHE A 125 -14.90 -4.29 21.29
N VAL A 126 -14.34 -5.23 22.02
CA VAL A 126 -15.11 -6.25 22.75
C VAL A 126 -14.74 -6.15 24.23
N PRO A 127 -15.69 -5.92 25.16
CA PRO A 127 -15.37 -5.71 26.57
C PRO A 127 -14.52 -6.82 27.20
N ALA A 128 -14.68 -8.07 26.76
CA ALA A 128 -13.93 -9.22 27.26
C ALA A 128 -12.50 -9.34 26.70
N THR A 129 -12.23 -8.84 25.49
CA THR A 129 -10.96 -9.08 24.78
C THR A 129 -10.24 -7.79 24.37
N GLY A 130 -10.82 -6.62 24.65
CA GLY A 130 -10.28 -5.31 24.26
C GLY A 130 -10.45 -5.01 22.77
N TYR A 131 -9.50 -4.25 22.22
CA TYR A 131 -9.50 -3.85 20.80
C TYR A 131 -8.91 -4.94 19.91
N GLY A 132 -9.64 -5.31 18.87
CA GLY A 132 -9.20 -6.20 17.80
C GLY A 132 -9.15 -5.47 16.47
N LYS A 133 -8.11 -5.76 15.67
CA LYS A 133 -7.97 -5.30 14.29
C LYS A 133 -8.02 -6.46 13.30
N VAL A 134 -8.85 -6.35 12.27
CA VAL A 134 -8.97 -7.35 11.20
C VAL A 134 -9.11 -6.68 9.84
N TYR A 135 -8.50 -7.27 8.81
CA TYR A 135 -8.82 -6.89 7.43
C TYR A 135 -10.16 -7.51 7.07
N HIS A 136 -11.12 -6.67 6.70
CA HIS A 136 -12.50 -7.06 6.44
C HIS A 136 -12.63 -7.78 5.08
N SER A 137 -13.62 -8.66 4.97
CA SER A 137 -13.87 -9.48 3.76
C SER A 137 -14.27 -8.67 2.52
N SER A 138 -14.64 -7.39 2.71
CA SER A 138 -14.91 -6.44 1.62
C SER A 138 -13.65 -5.86 1.00
N SER A 139 -12.46 -6.20 1.50
CA SER A 139 -11.19 -5.84 0.86
C SER A 139 -11.06 -6.58 -0.47
N THR A 140 -10.75 -5.85 -1.54
CA THR A 140 -10.59 -6.42 -2.90
C THR A 140 -9.13 -6.62 -3.29
N VAL A 141 -8.18 -6.11 -2.49
CA VAL A 141 -6.75 -6.38 -2.66
C VAL A 141 -6.46 -7.87 -2.51
N ALA A 142 -5.72 -8.44 -3.47
CA ALA A 142 -5.39 -9.86 -3.43
C ALA A 142 -4.55 -10.23 -2.18
N PRO A 143 -4.81 -11.38 -1.54
CA PRO A 143 -4.17 -11.74 -0.27
C PRO A 143 -2.63 -11.78 -0.29
N LYS A 144 -2.02 -12.05 -1.45
CA LYS A 144 -0.56 -12.03 -1.62
C LYS A 144 0.10 -10.67 -1.37
N TYR A 145 -0.68 -9.59 -1.36
CA TYR A 145 -0.22 -8.24 -1.12
C TYR A 145 -0.58 -7.70 0.27
N LEU A 146 -1.37 -8.45 1.05
CA LEU A 146 -1.66 -8.09 2.43
C LEU A 146 -0.41 -8.34 3.29
N PRO A 147 -0.11 -7.45 4.27
CA PRO A 147 0.94 -7.73 5.24
C PRO A 147 0.60 -9.01 5.99
N LYS A 148 1.59 -9.90 6.14
CA LYS A 148 1.44 -11.10 6.95
C LYS A 148 1.33 -10.66 8.42
N LYS A 149 0.31 -11.15 9.11
CA LYS A 149 0.16 -10.99 10.57
C LYS A 149 1.33 -11.60 11.31
#